data_AF-A0A915LWG0-F1
#
_entry.id   AF-A0A915LWG0-F1
#
_cell.length_a   1.000
_cell.length_b   1.000
_cell.length_c   1.000
_cell.angle_alpha   90.00
_cell.angle_beta   90.00
_cell.angle_gamma   90.00
#
_symmetry.space_group_name_H-M   'P 1'
#
loop_
_entity.id
_entity.type
_entity.pdbx_description
1 polymer ?
#
loop_
_entity_poly.entity_id
_entity_poly.type
_entity_poly.pdbx_seq_one_letter_code
_entity_poly.pdbx_strand_id
1 'polypeptide(L)'
;MNIGYCSICLENFRTTEMAVLRNCGHSFHRKCISQAIQIKKECPLCRAHNNSVDVISPRFDNPILNLPAENIKNEALNIALDYYDRIYKQNNCCESSSSDFILSPDEQREQLHACLLNLITTIDDQSEEEDKHWDELKKFVEIAGVASVCAIFAFLCYLYWPLIAPIAGHIASFVWNFIKGLRDFLRAHQPEILAGIVGLMEFGIAWKTSGIFEEEE
;
A
#
# COMPACT_ATOMS: atom_id res chain seq x y z
N MET A 1 8.31 -23.59 -1.94
CA MET A 1 7.07 -24.23 -1.45
C MET A 1 6.79 -25.44 -2.31
N ASN A 2 6.58 -26.61 -1.71
CA ASN A 2 6.26 -27.83 -2.45
C ASN A 2 4.74 -27.85 -2.64
N ILE A 3 4.27 -27.61 -3.88
CA ILE A 3 2.84 -27.43 -4.20
C ILE A 3 2.11 -28.80 -4.25
N GLY A 4 2.80 -29.89 -3.91
CA GLY A 4 2.36 -31.26 -4.03
C GLY A 4 2.98 -31.97 -5.24
N TYR A 5 2.64 -33.25 -5.41
CA TYR A 5 3.11 -34.09 -6.50
C TYR A 5 1.93 -34.78 -7.20
N CYS A 6 2.08 -35.11 -8.47
CA CYS A 6 1.08 -35.86 -9.21
C CYS A 6 1.19 -37.34 -8.89
N SER A 7 0.12 -37.97 -8.41
CA SER A 7 0.12 -39.41 -8.08
C SER A 7 0.18 -40.34 -9.30
N ILE A 8 0.08 -39.81 -10.53
CA ILE A 8 0.18 -40.61 -11.77
C ILE A 8 1.63 -40.76 -12.22
N CYS A 9 2.39 -39.65 -12.31
CA CYS A 9 3.79 -39.67 -12.75
C CYS A 9 4.79 -39.57 -11.59
N LEU A 10 4.31 -39.33 -10.36
CA LEU A 10 5.10 -39.16 -9.13
C LEU A 10 6.07 -37.96 -9.17
N GLU A 11 5.86 -37.02 -10.09
CA GLU A 11 6.64 -35.79 -10.19
C GLU A 11 5.94 -34.61 -9.50
N ASN A 12 6.74 -33.63 -9.04
CA ASN A 12 6.23 -32.39 -8.46
C ASN A 12 5.44 -31.56 -9.48
N PHE A 13 4.44 -30.82 -9.02
CA PHE A 13 3.70 -29.91 -9.88
C PHE A 13 4.58 -28.74 -10.34
N ARG A 14 4.53 -28.45 -11.65
CA ARG A 14 4.95 -27.17 -12.21
C ARG A 14 3.74 -26.24 -12.19
N THR A 15 3.98 -24.98 -11.86
CA THR A 15 2.94 -23.94 -11.70
C THR A 15 2.07 -23.71 -12.93
N THR A 16 2.30 -24.33 -14.08
CA THR A 16 1.46 -24.15 -15.27
C THR A 16 0.79 -25.43 -15.76
N GLU A 17 1.10 -26.56 -15.14
CA GLU A 17 0.73 -27.88 -15.66
C GLU A 17 -0.28 -28.62 -14.79
N MET A 18 -0.74 -28.01 -13.69
CA MET A 18 -1.73 -28.62 -12.80
C MET A 18 -3.14 -28.61 -13.41
N ALA A 19 -3.91 -29.64 -13.10
CA ALA A 19 -5.34 -29.73 -13.33
C ALA A 19 -6.02 -30.38 -12.12
N VAL A 20 -7.25 -29.97 -11.86
CA VAL A 20 -8.09 -30.42 -10.75
C VAL A 20 -9.34 -31.06 -11.31
N LEU A 21 -9.78 -32.16 -10.70
CA LEU A 21 -11.05 -32.79 -11.02
C LEU A 21 -12.20 -32.11 -10.30
N ARG A 22 -13.18 -31.60 -11.04
CA ARG A 22 -14.32 -30.88 -10.48
C ARG A 22 -15.10 -31.73 -9.48
N ASN A 23 -15.25 -33.02 -9.72
CA ASN A 23 -16.13 -33.88 -8.90
C ASN A 23 -15.50 -34.32 -7.59
N CYS A 24 -14.18 -34.18 -7.42
CA CYS A 24 -13.51 -34.65 -6.21
C CYS A 24 -12.37 -33.77 -5.70
N GLY A 25 -12.04 -32.66 -6.36
CA GLY A 25 -11.00 -31.72 -5.89
C GLY A 25 -9.55 -32.22 -6.02
N HIS A 26 -9.32 -33.47 -6.43
CA HIS A 26 -7.98 -34.03 -6.55
C HIS A 26 -7.18 -33.40 -7.71
N SER A 27 -5.90 -33.14 -7.45
CA SER A 27 -4.98 -32.46 -8.36
C SER A 27 -3.99 -33.41 -9.04
N PHE A 28 -3.73 -33.19 -10.33
CA PHE A 28 -2.82 -33.98 -11.17
C PHE A 28 -2.18 -33.08 -12.24
N HIS A 29 -1.16 -33.54 -12.97
CA HIS A 29 -0.79 -32.83 -14.19
C HIS A 29 -1.90 -32.96 -15.23
N ARG A 30 -2.19 -31.88 -15.96
CA ARG A 30 -3.23 -31.82 -17.01
C ARG A 30 -3.09 -32.97 -18.00
N LYS A 31 -1.87 -33.24 -18.46
CA LYS A 31 -1.58 -34.33 -19.40
C LYS A 31 -1.88 -35.69 -18.77
N CYS A 32 -1.40 -35.94 -17.57
CA CYS A 32 -1.57 -37.20 -16.86
C CYS A 32 -3.06 -37.52 -16.62
N ILE A 33 -3.83 -36.57 -16.11
CA ILE A 33 -5.24 -36.83 -15.81
C ILE A 33 -6.10 -36.90 -17.08
N SER A 34 -5.77 -36.12 -18.12
CA SER A 34 -6.48 -36.19 -19.40
C SER A 34 -6.34 -37.57 -20.04
N GLN A 35 -5.15 -38.17 -19.97
CA GLN A 35 -4.93 -39.54 -20.45
C GLN A 35 -5.64 -40.58 -19.57
N ALA A 36 -5.57 -40.43 -18.25
CA ALA A 36 -6.23 -41.37 -17.33
C ALA A 36 -7.75 -41.40 -17.55
N ILE A 37 -8.39 -40.25 -17.70
CA ILE A 37 -9.85 -40.14 -17.92
C ILE A 37 -10.30 -40.70 -19.27
N GLN A 38 -9.46 -40.62 -20.30
CA GLN A 38 -9.74 -41.25 -21.59
C GLN A 38 -9.80 -42.78 -21.49
N ILE A 39 -9.01 -43.37 -20.59
CA ILE A 39 -8.97 -44.83 -20.38
C ILE A 39 -10.11 -45.26 -19.43
N LYS A 40 -10.25 -44.58 -18.30
CA LYS A 40 -11.31 -44.81 -17.31
C LYS A 40 -11.83 -43.47 -16.82
N LYS A 41 -13.14 -43.25 -16.95
CA LYS A 41 -13.84 -42.02 -16.53
C LYS A 41 -13.96 -41.90 -15.00
N GLU A 42 -12.85 -42.07 -14.29
CA GLU A 42 -12.77 -42.16 -12.83
C GLU A 42 -11.52 -41.44 -12.33
N CYS A 43 -11.59 -40.90 -11.12
CA CYS A 43 -10.43 -40.33 -10.44
C CYS A 43 -9.43 -41.44 -10.06
N PRO A 44 -8.13 -41.33 -10.40
CA PRO A 44 -7.13 -42.31 -9.99
C PRO A 44 -6.93 -42.47 -8.48
N LEU A 45 -7.33 -41.45 -7.69
CA LEU A 45 -7.21 -41.46 -6.23
C LEU A 45 -8.46 -42.01 -5.53
N CYS A 46 -9.63 -41.47 -5.87
CA CYS A 46 -10.88 -41.79 -5.16
C CYS A 46 -11.92 -42.56 -5.99
N ARG A 47 -11.65 -42.85 -7.26
CA ARG A 47 -12.55 -43.54 -8.20
C ARG A 47 -13.88 -42.84 -8.48
N ALA A 48 -14.08 -41.61 -8.00
CA ALA A 48 -15.24 -40.80 -8.35
C ALA A 48 -15.36 -40.64 -9.89
N HIS A 49 -16.58 -40.73 -10.42
CA HIS A 49 -16.81 -40.59 -11.86
C HIS A 49 -16.44 -39.18 -12.34
N ASN A 50 -15.68 -39.09 -13.42
CA ASN A 50 -15.25 -37.84 -14.04
C ASN A 50 -15.22 -37.97 -15.56
N ASN A 51 -15.76 -36.99 -16.27
CA ASN A 51 -15.65 -36.85 -17.72
C ASN A 51 -14.53 -35.89 -18.10
N SER A 52 -14.18 -35.84 -19.39
CA SER A 52 -13.16 -34.91 -19.91
C SER A 52 -13.45 -33.43 -19.60
N VAL A 53 -14.74 -33.07 -19.51
CA VAL A 53 -15.20 -31.72 -19.12
C VAL A 53 -15.01 -31.40 -17.64
N ASP A 54 -14.76 -32.41 -16.80
CA ASP A 54 -14.55 -32.24 -15.35
C ASP A 54 -13.08 -31.95 -15.01
N VAL A 55 -12.19 -31.97 -16.02
CA VAL A 55 -10.77 -31.60 -15.88
C VAL A 55 -10.62 -30.09 -15.99
N ILE A 56 -10.39 -29.42 -14.87
CA ILE A 56 -10.24 -27.97 -14.80
C ILE A 56 -8.78 -27.62 -14.56
N SER A 57 -8.15 -26.88 -15.47
CA SER A 57 -6.84 -26.27 -15.20
C SER A 57 -7.02 -24.99 -14.39
N PRO A 58 -6.36 -24.81 -13.23
CA PRO A 58 -6.28 -23.52 -12.58
C PRO A 58 -5.71 -22.51 -13.59
N ARG A 59 -6.35 -21.34 -13.70
CA ARG A 59 -5.74 -20.22 -14.41
C ARG A 59 -4.64 -19.69 -13.49
N PHE A 60 -3.39 -19.80 -13.92
CA PHE A 60 -2.25 -19.27 -13.19
C PHE A 60 -1.89 -17.83 -13.59
N ASP A 61 -2.70 -17.24 -14.48
CA ASP A 61 -2.70 -15.80 -14.68
C ASP A 61 -3.02 -15.19 -13.32
N ASN A 62 -2.06 -14.49 -12.73
CA ASN A 62 -2.19 -13.88 -11.43
C ASN A 62 -3.31 -12.82 -11.53
N PRO A 63 -4.57 -13.11 -11.14
CA PRO A 63 -5.70 -12.25 -11.51
C PRO A 63 -5.53 -10.86 -10.89
N ILE A 64 -4.82 -10.83 -9.76
CA ILE A 64 -4.51 -9.67 -8.94
C ILE A 64 -3.68 -8.63 -9.69
N LEU A 65 -2.82 -9.01 -10.64
CA LEU A 65 -1.94 -8.05 -11.33
C LEU A 65 -2.67 -7.14 -12.33
N ASN A 66 -3.90 -7.49 -12.74
CA ASN A 66 -4.70 -6.72 -13.69
C ASN A 66 -6.03 -6.21 -13.09
N LEU A 67 -6.24 -6.41 -11.78
CA LEU A 67 -7.44 -5.93 -11.09
C LEU A 67 -7.23 -4.49 -10.60
N PRO A 68 -8.24 -3.60 -10.71
CA PRO A 68 -8.19 -2.32 -10.02
C PRO A 68 -8.02 -2.56 -8.52
N ALA A 69 -7.18 -1.75 -7.86
CA ALA A 69 -6.74 -1.94 -6.48
C ALA A 69 -7.89 -2.17 -5.48
N GLU A 70 -9.05 -1.56 -5.75
CA GLU A 70 -10.27 -1.65 -4.97
C GLU A 70 -10.87 -3.08 -4.91
N ASN A 71 -10.58 -3.94 -5.89
CA ASN A 71 -11.13 -5.30 -5.98
C ASN A 71 -10.16 -6.41 -5.56
N ILE A 72 -8.90 -6.09 -5.28
CA ILE A 72 -7.86 -7.09 -5.00
C ILE A 72 -8.17 -7.89 -3.72
N LYS A 73 -8.70 -7.21 -2.68
CA LYS A 73 -8.97 -7.83 -1.37
C LYS A 73 -10.14 -8.81 -1.43
N ASN A 74 -11.23 -8.40 -2.08
CA ASN A 74 -12.40 -9.26 -2.33
C ASN A 74 -12.03 -10.47 -3.20
N GLU A 75 -11.17 -10.27 -4.20
CA GLU A 75 -10.69 -11.40 -5.02
C GLU A 75 -9.82 -12.37 -4.20
N ALA A 76 -8.91 -11.85 -3.37
CA ALA A 76 -8.08 -12.69 -2.50
C ALA A 76 -8.94 -13.53 -1.53
N LEU A 77 -10.01 -12.94 -0.99
CA LEU A 77 -11.00 -13.64 -0.17
C LEU A 77 -11.70 -14.77 -0.95
N ASN A 78 -12.17 -14.49 -2.16
CA ASN A 78 -12.82 -15.49 -3.02
C ASN A 78 -11.87 -16.66 -3.34
N ILE A 79 -10.59 -16.37 -3.60
CA ILE A 79 -9.57 -17.40 -3.84
C ILE A 79 -9.37 -18.28 -2.60
N ALA A 80 -9.31 -17.68 -1.40
CA ALA A 80 -9.16 -18.44 -0.15
C ALA A 80 -10.36 -19.37 0.11
N LEU A 81 -11.58 -18.92 -0.20
CA LEU A 81 -12.78 -19.73 -0.09
C LEU A 81 -12.84 -20.87 -1.12
N ASP A 82 -12.47 -20.61 -2.39
CA ASP A 82 -12.38 -21.65 -3.41
C ASP A 82 -11.35 -22.72 -3.03
N TYR A 83 -10.23 -22.31 -2.41
CA TYR A 83 -9.24 -23.25 -1.89
C TYR A 83 -9.81 -24.13 -0.76
N TYR A 84 -10.56 -23.55 0.17
CA TYR A 84 -11.23 -24.29 1.24
C TYR A 84 -12.20 -25.35 0.69
N ASP A 85 -13.04 -24.99 -0.27
CA ASP A 85 -13.99 -25.93 -0.89
C ASP A 85 -13.29 -27.10 -1.56
N ARG A 86 -12.16 -26.85 -2.24
CA ARG A 86 -11.37 -27.89 -2.89
C ARG A 86 -10.82 -28.89 -1.88
N ILE A 87 -10.25 -28.40 -0.77
CA ILE A 87 -9.73 -29.28 0.30
C ILE A 87 -10.87 -30.08 0.92
N TYR A 88 -11.97 -29.41 1.27
CA TYR A 88 -13.11 -30.08 1.88
C TYR A 88 -13.64 -31.20 0.98
N LYS A 89 -13.79 -30.92 -0.32
CA LYS A 89 -14.23 -31.90 -1.31
C LYS A 89 -13.23 -33.04 -1.49
N GLN A 90 -11.93 -32.73 -1.46
CA GLN A 90 -10.86 -33.73 -1.57
C GLN A 90 -10.86 -34.69 -0.39
N ASN A 91 -10.93 -34.17 0.84
CA ASN A 91 -10.91 -34.96 2.06
C ASN A 91 -12.13 -35.86 2.18
N ASN A 92 -13.32 -35.38 1.80
CA ASN A 92 -14.54 -36.18 1.90
C ASN A 92 -14.79 -37.12 0.72
N CYS A 93 -13.95 -37.10 -0.32
CA CYS A 93 -14.00 -38.08 -1.40
C CYS A 93 -13.25 -39.39 -1.10
N CYS A 94 -12.36 -39.39 -0.10
CA CYS A 94 -11.59 -40.56 0.30
C CYS A 94 -12.01 -40.89 1.73
N GLU A 95 -12.89 -41.87 1.93
CA GLU A 95 -13.20 -42.37 3.27
C GLU A 95 -11.95 -42.99 3.91
N SER A 96 -11.15 -42.17 4.56
CA SER A 96 -10.23 -42.57 5.61
C SER A 96 -10.61 -41.80 6.87
N SER A 97 -11.37 -42.49 7.72
CA SER A 97 -11.92 -42.09 9.00
C SER A 97 -10.96 -41.35 9.93
N SER A 98 -11.39 -40.19 10.42
CA SER A 98 -11.42 -39.87 11.85
C SER A 98 -12.38 -38.71 12.09
N SER A 99 -13.41 -39.00 12.89
CA SER A 99 -14.47 -38.10 13.33
C SER A 99 -13.97 -36.89 14.12
N ASP A 100 -14.84 -35.88 14.18
CA ASP A 100 -14.98 -34.82 15.19
C ASP A 100 -14.86 -33.39 14.63
N PHE A 101 -15.69 -33.05 13.64
CA PHE A 101 -15.99 -31.66 13.33
C PHE A 101 -17.38 -31.31 13.87
N ILE A 102 -17.42 -30.44 14.89
CA ILE A 102 -18.63 -30.07 15.66
C ILE A 102 -19.60 -29.17 14.84
N LEU A 103 -19.18 -28.69 13.68
CA LEU A 103 -19.94 -27.77 12.82
C LEU A 103 -20.11 -28.36 11.43
N SER A 104 -21.23 -28.07 10.78
CA SER A 104 -21.43 -28.44 9.38
C SER A 104 -20.40 -27.72 8.47
N PRO A 105 -20.06 -28.30 7.32
CA PRO A 105 -19.09 -27.72 6.38
C PRO A 105 -19.44 -26.31 5.92
N ASP A 106 -20.74 -26.07 5.76
CA ASP A 106 -21.29 -24.78 5.35
C ASP A 106 -21.11 -23.75 6.46
N GLU A 107 -21.34 -24.13 7.73
CA GLU A 107 -21.08 -23.26 8.89
C GLU A 107 -19.59 -22.93 9.05
N GLN A 108 -18.70 -23.89 8.81
CA GLN A 108 -17.25 -23.64 8.86
C GLN A 108 -16.79 -22.70 7.75
N ARG A 109 -17.32 -22.87 6.53
CA ARG A 109 -17.06 -21.99 5.40
C ARG A 109 -17.54 -20.56 5.69
N GLU A 110 -18.73 -20.43 6.25
CA GLU A 110 -19.31 -19.13 6.60
C GLU A 110 -18.53 -18.43 7.71
N GLN A 111 -18.10 -19.17 8.73
CA GLN A 111 -17.23 -18.66 9.80
C GLN A 111 -15.88 -18.21 9.26
N LEU A 112 -15.26 -18.99 8.36
CA LEU A 112 -14.01 -18.62 7.72
C LEU A 112 -14.16 -17.36 6.86
N HIS A 113 -15.24 -17.28 6.07
CA HIS A 113 -15.55 -16.10 5.26
C HIS A 113 -15.70 -14.84 6.13
N ALA A 114 -16.49 -14.93 7.21
CA ALA A 114 -16.70 -13.82 8.14
C ALA A 114 -15.40 -13.39 8.83
N CYS A 115 -14.57 -14.35 9.25
CA CYS A 115 -13.28 -14.07 9.87
C CYS A 115 -12.32 -13.34 8.92
N LEU A 116 -12.22 -13.80 7.67
CA LEU A 116 -11.35 -13.19 6.67
C LEU A 116 -11.83 -11.79 6.27
N LEU A 117 -13.15 -11.58 6.10
CA LEU A 117 -13.71 -10.25 5.85
C LEU A 117 -13.39 -9.28 6.97
N ASN A 118 -13.63 -9.68 8.22
CA ASN A 118 -13.35 -8.82 9.38
C ASN A 118 -11.86 -8.47 9.47
N LEU A 119 -10.97 -9.42 9.17
CA LEU A 119 -9.53 -9.16 9.13
C LEU A 119 -9.19 -8.14 8.03
N ILE A 120 -9.73 -8.31 6.83
CA ILE A 120 -9.53 -7.40 5.71
C ILE A 120 -10.01 -5.99 6.09
N THR A 121 -11.23 -5.85 6.61
CA THR A 121 -11.76 -4.52 6.98
C THR A 121 -10.94 -3.88 8.10
N THR A 122 -10.44 -4.66 9.05
CA THR A 122 -9.59 -4.14 10.13
C THR A 122 -8.25 -3.61 9.59
N ILE A 123 -7.65 -4.31 8.61
CA ILE A 123 -6.41 -3.87 7.96
C ILE A 123 -6.65 -2.58 7.16
N ASP A 124 -7.80 -2.48 6.50
CA ASP A 124 -8.17 -1.30 5.71
C ASP A 124 -8.31 -0.07 6.61
N ASP A 125 -9.03 -0.21 7.73
CA ASP A 125 -9.21 0.85 8.72
C ASP A 125 -7.85 1.34 9.27
N GLN A 126 -6.89 0.43 9.51
CA GLN A 126 -5.54 0.82 9.95
C GLN A 126 -4.74 1.55 8.85
N SER A 127 -4.86 1.12 7.59
CA SER A 127 -4.14 1.75 6.48
C SER A 127 -4.61 3.18 6.21
N GLU A 128 -5.90 3.45 6.30
CA GLU A 128 -6.45 4.81 6.11
C GLU A 128 -6.03 5.77 7.23
N GLU A 129 -5.81 5.24 8.44
CA GLU A 129 -5.37 6.03 9.60
C GLU A 129 -3.88 6.40 9.50
N GLU A 130 -3.04 5.49 8.99
CA GLU A 130 -1.64 5.77 8.67
C GLU A 130 -1.49 6.82 7.56
N ASP A 131 -2.28 6.71 6.49
CA ASP A 131 -2.22 7.66 5.37
C ASP A 131 -2.58 9.10 5.78
N LYS A 132 -3.57 9.25 6.69
CA LYS A 132 -3.89 10.56 7.28
C LYS A 132 -2.71 11.14 8.06
N HIS A 133 -2.02 10.31 8.84
CA HIS A 133 -0.84 10.72 9.60
C HIS A 133 0.30 11.14 8.67
N TRP A 134 0.50 10.43 7.56
CA TRP A 134 1.49 10.77 6.55
C TRP A 134 1.19 12.09 5.84
N ASP A 135 -0.07 12.39 5.56
CA ASP A 135 -0.45 13.67 4.94
C ASP A 135 -0.36 14.85 5.92
N GLU A 136 -0.62 14.65 7.21
CA GLU A 136 -0.33 15.64 8.24
C GLU A 136 1.18 15.88 8.38
N LEU A 137 1.99 14.82 8.34
CA LEU A 137 3.45 14.89 8.39
C LEU A 137 4.02 15.65 7.17
N LYS A 138 3.51 15.40 5.97
CA LYS A 138 3.91 16.14 4.75
C LYS A 138 3.65 17.63 4.90
N LYS A 139 2.47 18.03 5.39
CA LYS A 139 2.14 19.44 5.65
C LYS A 139 3.12 20.07 6.64
N PHE A 140 3.49 19.35 7.70
CA PHE A 140 4.46 19.82 8.68
C PHE A 140 5.87 19.99 8.08
N VAL A 141 6.33 19.03 7.27
CA VAL A 141 7.65 19.07 6.63
C VAL A 141 7.75 20.17 5.57
N GLU A 142 6.70 20.43 4.79
CA GLU A 142 6.67 21.53 3.83
C GLU A 142 6.78 22.90 4.54
N ILE A 143 6.06 23.10 5.64
CA ILE A 143 6.11 24.34 6.42
C ILE A 143 7.49 24.53 7.07
N ALA A 144 8.03 23.47 7.67
CA ALA A 144 9.34 23.51 8.33
C ALA A 144 10.50 23.74 7.33
N GLY A 145 10.42 23.15 6.14
CA GLY A 145 11.41 23.33 5.07
C GLY A 145 11.47 24.77 4.56
N VAL A 146 10.31 25.40 4.32
CA VAL A 146 10.25 26.80 3.87
C VAL A 146 10.75 27.75 4.96
N ALA A 147 10.37 27.55 6.22
CA ALA A 147 10.84 28.37 7.33
C ALA A 147 12.35 28.24 7.56
N SER A 148 12.91 27.02 7.45
CA SER A 148 14.34 26.76 7.55
C SER A 148 15.13 27.43 6.43
N VAL A 149 14.67 27.33 5.18
CA VAL A 149 15.30 27.98 4.03
C VAL A 149 15.25 29.51 4.16
N CYS A 150 14.13 30.07 4.61
CA CYS A 150 14.01 31.51 4.88
C CYS A 150 14.93 31.98 6.01
N ALA A 151 15.06 31.21 7.09
CA ALA A 151 15.93 31.55 8.22
C ALA A 151 17.42 31.50 7.85
N ILE A 152 17.84 30.45 7.12
CA ILE A 152 19.21 30.32 6.61
C ILE A 152 19.51 31.48 5.65
N PHE A 153 18.58 31.81 4.74
CA PHE A 153 18.76 32.92 3.81
C PHE A 153 18.86 34.27 4.53
N ALA A 154 18.01 34.54 5.53
CA ALA A 154 18.07 35.76 6.34
C ALA A 154 19.39 35.88 7.12
N PHE A 155 19.88 34.76 7.68
CA PHE A 155 21.15 34.69 8.39
C PHE A 155 22.35 34.95 7.46
N LEU A 156 22.33 34.37 6.25
CA LEU A 156 23.34 34.63 5.23
C LEU A 156 23.30 36.11 4.80
N CYS A 157 22.11 36.68 4.57
CA CYS A 157 21.97 38.11 4.25
C CYS A 157 22.52 39.02 5.37
N TYR A 158 22.31 38.67 6.64
CA TYR A 158 22.85 39.41 7.79
C TYR A 158 24.38 39.32 7.88
N LEU A 159 24.93 38.10 7.76
CA LEU A 159 26.38 37.88 7.83
C LEU A 159 27.15 38.56 6.70
N TYR A 160 26.60 38.56 5.49
CA TYR A 160 27.25 39.14 4.31
C TYR A 160 26.88 40.62 4.08
N TRP A 161 25.99 41.21 4.89
CA TRP A 161 25.61 42.63 4.81
C TRP A 161 26.79 43.62 4.78
N PRO A 162 27.84 43.46 5.62
CA PRO A 162 28.99 44.37 5.62
C PRO A 162 29.84 44.27 4.34
N LEU A 163 29.79 43.12 3.66
CA LEU A 163 30.52 42.86 2.42
C LEU A 163 29.78 43.40 1.18
N ILE A 164 28.44 43.46 1.25
CA ILE A 164 27.56 43.92 0.16
C ILE A 164 27.32 45.44 0.21
N ALA A 165 27.39 46.04 1.39
CA ALA A 165 27.19 47.48 1.63
C ALA A 165 28.00 48.43 0.70
N PRO A 166 29.26 48.15 0.32
CA PRO A 166 30.04 49.05 -0.55
C PRO A 166 29.66 49.00 -2.03
N ILE A 167 28.91 47.97 -2.47
CA ILE A 167 28.55 47.71 -3.89
C ILE A 167 27.05 48.04 -4.14
N ALA A 168 26.36 48.56 -3.11
CA ALA A 168 24.92 48.71 -3.06
C ALA A 168 24.32 49.54 -4.21
N GLY A 169 25.08 50.38 -4.91
CA GLY A 169 24.60 51.15 -6.05
C GLY A 169 24.08 50.30 -7.23
N HIS A 170 24.70 49.14 -7.51
CA HIS A 170 24.31 48.30 -8.65
C HIS A 170 23.44 47.09 -8.28
N ILE A 171 23.49 46.63 -7.03
CA ILE A 171 22.78 45.42 -6.57
C ILE A 171 21.47 45.79 -5.84
N ALA A 172 21.27 47.06 -5.44
CA ALA A 172 20.05 47.50 -4.74
C ALA A 172 18.76 47.21 -5.53
N SER A 173 18.77 47.38 -6.86
CA SER A 173 17.61 47.06 -7.69
C SER A 173 17.30 45.56 -7.69
N PHE A 174 18.34 44.72 -7.72
CA PHE A 174 18.18 43.26 -7.69
C PHE A 174 17.70 42.78 -6.32
N VAL A 175 18.30 43.27 -5.23
CA VAL A 175 17.88 42.97 -3.86
C VAL A 175 16.45 43.45 -3.61
N TRP A 176 16.09 44.66 -4.08
CA TRP A 176 14.73 45.18 -3.95
C TRP A 176 13.71 44.37 -4.73
N ASN A 177 14.02 43.98 -5.98
CA ASN A 177 13.15 43.14 -6.79
C ASN A 177 13.00 41.73 -6.22
N PHE A 178 14.08 41.18 -5.64
CA PHE A 178 14.06 39.88 -4.98
C PHE A 178 13.23 39.92 -3.69
N ILE A 179 13.43 40.92 -2.83
CA ILE A 179 12.62 41.12 -1.61
C ILE A 179 11.14 41.35 -1.98
N LYS A 180 10.88 42.11 -3.05
CA LYS A 180 9.52 42.31 -3.57
C LYS A 180 8.90 41.00 -4.03
N GLY A 181 9.63 40.18 -4.80
CA GLY A 181 9.19 38.87 -5.24
C GLY A 181 8.92 37.91 -4.08
N LEU A 182 9.79 37.89 -3.08
CA LEU A 182 9.60 37.08 -1.87
C LEU A 182 8.38 37.53 -1.07
N ARG A 183 8.18 38.85 -0.92
CA ARG A 183 6.98 39.42 -0.27
C ARG A 183 5.70 39.08 -1.02
N ASP A 184 5.71 39.19 -2.35
CA ASP A 184 4.53 38.92 -3.17
C ASP A 184 4.22 37.40 -3.17
N PHE A 185 5.25 36.55 -3.16
CA PHE A 185 5.12 35.10 -3.00
C PHE A 185 4.58 34.70 -1.63
N LEU A 186 5.11 35.27 -0.55
CA LEU A 186 4.63 35.05 0.83
C LEU A 186 3.21 35.58 1.01
N ARG A 187 2.86 36.73 0.41
CA ARG A 187 1.48 37.25 0.42
C ARG A 187 0.50 36.30 -0.28
N ALA A 188 0.92 35.66 -1.36
CA ALA A 188 0.07 34.76 -2.14
C ALA A 188 -0.12 33.39 -1.49
N HIS A 189 0.90 32.86 -0.80
CA HIS A 189 0.89 31.48 -0.29
C HIS A 189 0.78 31.36 1.23
N GLN A 190 1.26 32.34 2.01
CA GLN A 190 1.36 32.25 3.49
C GLN A 190 1.22 33.65 4.16
N PRO A 191 0.01 34.23 4.21
CA PRO A 191 -0.20 35.62 4.68
C PRO A 191 0.05 35.81 6.19
N GLU A 192 -0.11 34.77 7.01
CA GLU A 192 0.13 34.83 8.45
C GLU A 192 1.62 35.02 8.79
N ILE A 193 2.49 34.34 8.06
CA ILE A 193 3.95 34.48 8.20
C ILE A 193 4.40 35.89 7.78
N LEU A 194 3.81 36.42 6.71
CA LEU A 194 4.09 37.78 6.26
C LEU A 194 3.67 38.82 7.31
N ALA A 195 2.51 38.65 7.95
CA ALA A 195 2.06 39.52 9.04
C ALA A 195 3.01 39.47 10.25
N GLY A 196 3.51 38.28 10.60
CA GLY A 196 4.53 38.11 11.66
C GLY A 196 5.86 38.80 11.33
N ILE A 197 6.37 38.68 10.10
CA ILE A 197 7.61 39.33 9.67
C ILE A 197 7.46 40.87 9.68
N VAL A 198 6.34 41.40 9.19
CA VAL A 198 6.06 42.84 9.21
C VAL A 198 5.94 43.36 10.66
N GLY A 199 5.23 42.62 11.53
CA GLY A 199 5.11 42.97 12.94
C GLY A 199 6.46 42.97 13.68
N LEU A 200 7.36 42.03 13.38
CA LEU A 200 8.71 42.00 13.95
C LEU A 200 9.60 43.14 13.43
N MET A 201 9.43 43.56 12.16
CA MET A 201 10.13 44.73 11.62
C MET A 201 9.66 46.02 12.28
N GLU A 202 8.36 46.18 12.52
CA GLU A 202 7.80 47.34 13.22
C GLU A 202 8.27 47.39 14.69
N PHE A 203 8.31 46.24 15.39
CA PHE A 203 8.86 46.14 16.74
C PHE A 203 10.37 46.44 16.79
N GLY A 204 11.15 45.96 15.82
CA GLY A 204 12.59 46.19 15.75
C GLY A 204 12.97 47.65 15.48
N ILE A 205 12.17 48.35 14.66
CA ILE A 205 12.36 49.79 14.41
C ILE A 205 12.01 50.58 15.68
N ALA A 206 10.93 50.24 16.38
CA ALA A 206 10.54 50.87 17.64
C ALA A 206 11.59 50.68 18.76
N TRP A 207 12.22 49.50 18.84
CA TRP A 207 13.28 49.23 19.81
C TRP A 207 14.56 50.03 19.51
N LYS A 208 14.93 50.13 18.23
CA LYS A 208 16.13 50.88 17.80
C LYS A 208 16.00 52.40 17.96
N THR A 209 14.79 52.95 17.84
CA THR A 209 14.54 54.37 18.14
C THR A 209 14.48 54.66 19.64
N SER A 210 14.24 53.65 20.47
CA SER A 210 14.17 53.79 21.94
C SER A 210 15.54 53.63 22.63
N GLY A 211 16.57 53.17 21.92
CA GLY A 211 17.92 52.92 22.45
C GLY A 211 18.98 53.98 22.13
N ILE A 212 18.59 55.23 21.84
CA ILE A 212 19.53 56.37 21.61
C ILE A 212 19.45 57.40 22.77
N PHE A 213 19.08 56.98 23.98
CA PHE A 213 19.28 57.78 25.19
C PHE A 213 19.76 56.87 26.31
N GLU A 214 20.77 57.36 27.06
CA GLU A 214 21.52 56.72 28.14
C GLU A 214 22.78 55.93 27.73
N GLU A 215 23.78 56.66 27.22
CA GLU A 215 25.18 56.47 27.65
C GLU A 215 25.61 57.75 28.38
N GLU A 216 25.34 57.80 29.69
CA GLU A 216 26.13 58.57 30.67
C GLU A 216 27.23 57.64 31.19
N GLU A 217 28.48 57.88 30.78
CA GLU A 217 29.67 58.12 31.62
C GLU A 217 30.92 58.34 30.76
#